data_AF-A0A485KE78-F1
#
_entry.id   AF-A0A485KE78-F1
#
_cell.length_a   1.000
_cell.length_b   1.000
_cell.length_c   1.000
_cell.angle_alpha   90.00
_cell.angle_beta   90.00
_cell.angle_gamma   90.00
#
_symmetry.space_group_name_H-M   'P 1'
#
loop_
_entity.id
_entity.type
_entity.pdbx_description
1 polymer ?
#
loop_
_entity_poly.entity_id
_entity_poly.type
_entity_poly.pdbx_seq_one_letter_code
_entity_poly.pdbx_strand_id
1 'polypeptide(L)'
;MLTALLLVAAALPLTLAQNLFQGRGTSHSFDHGKGNCGFTTLPQWGNYVAMNGAQWNGGLSCSACVNVRCVDPICKNHFSQTAYVIDSCKGCKYGSLDLANNLFDSITGLSWTDVAIEWSWVDCPVDNNNINFCLNKGANPSWYAIQPLHGRQSVRYVKINGFSTSQVGDTYFFLANANGQQVPLNNVKVELTFWDWSVLTKYVSLQPGQCTNGQWLQSFTNTDEDLELAQNATEPLFNDPTPAVTTPSPAPLNKIDNQV
;
A
#
# COMPACT_ATOMS: atom_id res chain seq x y z
N MET A 1 27.44 56.89 13.83
CA MET A 1 27.24 55.94 12.72
C MET A 1 27.41 54.54 13.30
N LEU A 2 26.31 53.82 13.56
CA LEU A 2 26.35 52.45 14.05
C LEU A 2 25.97 51.54 12.88
N THR A 3 26.94 50.80 12.34
CA THR A 3 26.73 49.81 11.29
C THR A 3 26.22 48.51 11.91
N ALA A 4 24.95 48.17 11.64
CA ALA A 4 24.39 46.89 12.01
C ALA A 4 24.90 45.81 11.05
N LEU A 5 25.61 44.81 11.59
CA LEU A 5 26.05 43.63 10.86
C LEU A 5 24.85 42.66 10.74
N LEU A 6 24.29 42.50 9.53
CA LEU A 6 23.33 41.43 9.26
C LEU A 6 24.08 40.10 9.14
N LEU A 7 23.87 39.21 10.10
CA LEU A 7 24.22 37.79 9.99
C LEU A 7 23.16 37.10 9.11
N VAL A 8 23.50 36.81 7.87
CA VAL A 8 22.71 35.93 7.00
C VAL A 8 23.00 34.49 7.41
N ALA A 9 22.08 33.86 8.15
CA ALA A 9 22.14 32.43 8.41
C ALA A 9 21.86 31.68 7.11
N ALA A 10 22.89 31.04 6.53
CA ALA A 10 22.72 30.15 5.39
C ALA A 10 21.97 28.89 5.85
N ALA A 11 20.70 28.77 5.48
CA ALA A 11 19.95 27.54 5.64
C ALA A 11 20.51 26.48 4.66
N LEU A 12 21.30 25.54 5.18
CA LEU A 12 21.71 24.36 4.43
C LEU A 12 20.46 23.49 4.18
N PRO A 13 20.15 23.11 2.93
CA PRO A 13 19.04 22.22 2.65
C PRO A 13 19.33 20.87 3.32
N LEU A 14 18.42 20.45 4.21
CA LEU A 14 18.44 19.12 4.80
C LEU A 14 18.10 18.12 3.70
N THR A 15 19.11 17.53 3.06
CA THR A 15 18.89 16.41 2.15
C THR A 15 18.44 15.23 3.00
N LEU A 16 17.16 14.83 2.90
CA LEU A 16 16.76 13.53 3.42
C LEU A 16 17.65 12.49 2.74
N ALA A 17 18.51 11.84 3.52
CA ALA A 17 19.26 10.69 3.05
C ALA A 17 18.24 9.65 2.60
N GLN A 18 18.03 9.51 1.28
CA GLN A 18 17.31 8.36 0.77
C GLN A 18 18.11 7.13 1.18
N ASN A 19 17.43 6.16 1.81
CA ASN A 19 18.06 4.90 2.15
C ASN A 19 18.52 4.22 0.85
N LEU A 20 19.80 4.35 0.55
CA LEU A 20 20.45 3.76 -0.60
C LEU A 20 20.86 2.34 -0.23
N PHE A 21 20.43 1.37 -1.03
CA PHE A 21 20.80 -0.02 -0.90
C PHE A 21 21.80 -0.38 -2.00
N GLN A 22 22.73 -1.27 -1.67
CA GLN A 22 23.72 -1.80 -2.59
C GLN A 22 23.62 -3.32 -2.62
N GLY A 23 23.82 -3.90 -3.80
CA GLY A 23 23.77 -5.34 -3.97
C GLY A 23 24.12 -5.77 -5.38
N ARG A 24 23.67 -6.98 -5.72
CA ARG A 24 23.87 -7.56 -7.05
C ARG A 24 22.59 -7.46 -7.87
N GLY A 25 22.75 -7.15 -9.15
CA GLY A 25 21.70 -7.16 -10.15
C GLY A 25 21.91 -8.31 -11.12
N THR A 26 20.92 -9.17 -11.24
CA THR A 26 20.84 -10.20 -12.29
C THR A 26 19.67 -9.91 -13.22
N SER A 27 19.53 -10.69 -14.29
CA SER A 27 18.40 -10.58 -15.21
C SER A 27 17.67 -11.90 -15.40
N HIS A 28 16.35 -11.84 -15.54
CA HIS A 28 15.53 -12.96 -15.98
C HIS A 28 14.31 -12.51 -16.79
N SER A 29 13.70 -13.49 -17.48
CA SER A 29 12.39 -13.32 -18.12
C SER A 29 11.29 -13.47 -17.07
N PHE A 30 10.44 -12.46 -16.94
CA PHE A 30 9.16 -12.60 -16.28
C PHE A 30 8.15 -13.10 -17.32
N ASP A 31 7.90 -14.41 -17.36
CA ASP A 31 7.05 -15.07 -18.37
C ASP A 31 5.56 -14.71 -18.20
N HIS A 32 5.18 -13.45 -18.44
CA HIS A 32 3.82 -12.89 -18.31
C HIS A 32 3.06 -13.28 -17.02
N GLY A 33 3.81 -13.82 -16.06
CA GLY A 33 3.39 -14.41 -14.82
C GLY A 33 3.53 -13.36 -13.74
N LYS A 34 2.54 -13.33 -12.86
CA LYS A 34 2.25 -12.21 -11.95
C LYS A 34 3.24 -12.12 -10.78
N GLY A 35 4.36 -12.84 -10.88
CA GLY A 35 5.30 -13.17 -9.81
C GLY A 35 4.61 -13.72 -8.57
N ASN A 36 5.38 -13.85 -7.49
CA ASN A 36 4.86 -14.16 -6.16
C ASN A 36 3.84 -13.13 -5.68
N CYS A 37 3.87 -11.88 -6.16
CA CYS A 37 2.90 -10.86 -5.79
C CYS A 37 1.46 -11.18 -6.26
N GLY A 38 1.29 -12.04 -7.27
CA GLY A 38 -0.03 -12.52 -7.70
C GLY A 38 -0.92 -11.43 -8.28
N PHE A 39 -0.35 -10.39 -8.88
CA PHE A 39 -1.08 -9.24 -9.43
C PHE A 39 -2.09 -9.59 -10.52
N THR A 40 -3.35 -9.21 -10.32
CA THR A 40 -4.43 -9.46 -11.30
C THR A 40 -4.12 -8.80 -12.65
N THR A 41 -3.54 -7.60 -12.60
CA THR A 41 -3.03 -6.84 -13.73
C THR A 41 -1.66 -6.27 -13.40
N LEU A 42 -0.76 -6.22 -14.39
CA LEU A 42 0.52 -5.52 -14.27
C LEU A 42 0.43 -4.14 -14.91
N PRO A 43 1.15 -3.14 -14.38
CA PRO A 43 1.15 -1.82 -14.98
C PRO A 43 2.01 -1.83 -16.27
N GLN A 44 1.56 -1.13 -17.32
CA GLN A 44 2.05 -1.35 -18.69
C GLN A 44 3.46 -0.84 -19.01
N TRP A 45 4.16 -0.20 -18.07
CA TRP A 45 5.47 0.42 -18.30
C TRP A 45 6.63 -0.59 -18.34
N GLY A 46 6.40 -1.86 -17.98
CA GLY A 46 7.28 -2.98 -18.33
C GLY A 46 8.62 -3.08 -17.58
N ASN A 47 8.91 -2.17 -16.65
CA ASN A 47 10.09 -2.26 -15.80
C ASN A 47 9.73 -2.99 -14.50
N TYR A 48 10.19 -4.23 -14.35
CA TYR A 48 9.84 -5.08 -13.21
C TYR A 48 11.08 -5.64 -12.51
N VAL A 49 10.93 -5.93 -11.22
CA VAL A 49 11.96 -6.59 -10.40
C VAL A 49 11.37 -7.66 -9.48
N ALA A 50 12.19 -8.68 -9.23
CA ALA A 50 12.03 -9.58 -8.09
C ALA A 50 12.94 -9.09 -6.95
N MET A 51 12.34 -8.84 -5.79
CA MET A 51 13.03 -8.31 -4.61
C MET A 51 13.58 -9.45 -3.77
N ASN A 52 14.75 -9.28 -3.16
CA ASN A 52 15.28 -10.25 -2.20
C ASN A 52 14.30 -10.52 -1.04
N GLY A 53 14.33 -11.73 -0.49
CA GLY A 53 13.33 -12.18 0.50
C GLY A 53 13.20 -11.27 1.72
N ALA A 54 14.32 -10.73 2.25
CA ALA A 54 14.29 -9.87 3.42
C ALA A 54 13.58 -8.53 3.17
N GLN A 55 13.88 -7.86 2.04
CA GLN A 55 13.27 -6.58 1.68
C GLN A 55 11.92 -6.74 0.95
N TRP A 56 11.58 -7.95 0.49
CA TRP A 56 10.27 -8.27 -0.05
C TRP A 56 9.19 -8.37 1.05
N ASN A 57 9.61 -8.63 2.30
CA ASN A 57 8.79 -8.51 3.51
C ASN A 57 7.46 -9.28 3.44
N GLY A 58 7.50 -10.57 3.10
CA GLY A 58 6.30 -11.42 3.02
C GLY A 58 5.27 -10.93 1.99
N GLY A 59 5.67 -10.14 1.00
CA GLY A 59 4.80 -9.60 -0.03
C GLY A 59 4.26 -8.20 0.27
N LEU A 60 4.56 -7.62 1.44
CA LEU A 60 4.17 -6.24 1.76
C LEU A 60 4.92 -5.19 0.92
N SER A 61 6.06 -5.57 0.32
CA SER A 61 6.78 -4.71 -0.62
C SER A 61 6.30 -4.87 -2.07
N CYS A 62 5.38 -5.79 -2.34
CA CYS A 62 4.69 -5.81 -3.63
C CYS A 62 4.02 -4.45 -3.87
N SER A 63 4.03 -3.99 -5.11
CA SER A 63 3.49 -2.71 -5.55
C SER A 63 4.30 -1.49 -5.12
N ALA A 64 5.45 -1.68 -4.47
CA ALA A 64 6.42 -0.63 -4.28
C ALA A 64 7.22 -0.41 -5.57
N CYS A 65 7.80 0.79 -5.70
CA CYS A 65 8.73 1.11 -6.76
C CYS A 65 10.13 1.36 -6.21
N VAL A 66 11.12 0.96 -7.01
CA VAL A 66 12.54 1.24 -6.75
C VAL A 66 13.11 2.03 -7.91
N ASN A 67 14.05 2.92 -7.64
CA ASN A 67 14.88 3.52 -8.66
C ASN A 67 16.25 2.84 -8.61
N VAL A 68 16.61 2.12 -9.67
CA VAL A 68 17.81 1.27 -9.73
C VAL A 68 18.75 1.74 -10.83
N ARG A 69 20.05 1.66 -10.57
CA ARG A 69 21.10 1.88 -11.57
C ARG A 69 22.26 0.90 -11.41
N CYS A 70 22.98 0.66 -12.49
CA CYS A 70 24.25 -0.05 -12.42
C CYS A 70 25.37 0.86 -11.88
N VAL A 71 26.22 0.32 -11.01
CA VAL A 71 27.44 0.96 -10.49
C VAL A 71 28.71 0.16 -10.80
N ASP A 72 28.55 -1.00 -11.44
CA ASP A 72 29.67 -1.87 -11.82
C ASP A 72 30.44 -1.27 -13.01
N PRO A 73 31.78 -1.22 -12.98
CA PRO A 73 32.60 -0.69 -14.07
C PRO A 73 32.42 -1.41 -15.42
N ILE A 74 31.89 -2.64 -15.42
CA ILE A 74 31.62 -3.38 -16.66
C ILE A 74 30.38 -2.86 -17.41
N CYS A 75 29.50 -2.13 -16.73
CA CYS A 75 28.32 -1.57 -17.35
C CYS A 75 28.69 -0.48 -18.35
N LYS A 76 28.04 -0.53 -19.53
CA LYS A 76 28.17 0.49 -20.58
C LYS A 76 27.24 1.67 -20.31
N ASN A 77 26.11 1.41 -19.65
CA ASN A 77 25.16 2.41 -19.20
C ASN A 77 25.18 2.48 -17.67
N HIS A 78 24.83 3.66 -17.14
CA HIS A 78 24.64 3.88 -15.70
C HIS A 78 23.34 4.64 -15.44
N PHE A 79 22.37 4.49 -16.36
CA PHE A 79 21.07 5.15 -16.24
C PHE A 79 20.33 4.63 -15.01
N SER A 80 19.60 5.53 -14.37
CA SER A 80 18.64 5.16 -13.34
C SER A 80 17.29 4.94 -13.97
N GLN A 81 16.61 3.86 -13.59
CA GLN A 81 15.27 3.54 -14.05
C GLN A 81 14.40 3.15 -12.86
N THR A 82 13.18 3.66 -12.86
CA THR A 82 12.15 3.21 -11.93
C THR A 82 11.67 1.83 -12.36
N ALA A 83 11.42 0.95 -11.39
CA ALA A 83 10.92 -0.39 -11.61
C ALA A 83 9.95 -0.83 -10.51
N TYR A 84 8.99 -1.67 -10.87
CA TYR A 84 7.91 -2.14 -10.02
C TYR A 84 8.25 -3.51 -9.41
N VAL A 85 8.04 -3.66 -8.10
CA VAL A 85 8.24 -4.94 -7.42
C VAL A 85 7.07 -5.86 -7.69
N ILE A 86 7.31 -6.93 -8.46
CA ILE A 86 6.27 -7.91 -8.85
C ILE A 86 6.53 -9.32 -8.34
N ASP A 87 7.73 -9.59 -7.82
CA ASP A 87 8.12 -10.94 -7.44
C ASP A 87 9.11 -10.95 -6.26
N SER A 88 9.38 -12.15 -5.74
CA SER A 88 10.35 -12.44 -4.71
C SER A 88 11.49 -13.29 -5.27
N CYS A 89 12.71 -12.78 -5.20
CA CYS A 89 13.92 -13.57 -5.39
C CYS A 89 14.37 -14.13 -4.03
N LYS A 90 13.85 -15.31 -3.64
CA LYS A 90 14.15 -15.92 -2.34
C LYS A 90 15.65 -16.26 -2.15
N GLY A 91 16.38 -16.51 -3.24
CA GLY A 91 17.82 -16.76 -3.22
C GLY A 91 18.72 -15.52 -3.23
N CYS A 92 18.15 -14.33 -3.51
CA CYS A 92 18.92 -13.10 -3.58
C CYS A 92 19.33 -12.61 -2.19
N LYS A 93 20.56 -12.09 -2.09
CA LYS A 93 21.06 -11.47 -0.85
C LYS A 93 20.36 -10.13 -0.61
N TYR A 94 20.43 -9.65 0.63
CA TYR A 94 19.98 -8.30 0.97
C TYR A 94 20.60 -7.26 0.01
N GLY A 95 19.80 -6.29 -0.42
CA GLY A 95 20.18 -5.26 -1.39
C GLY A 95 20.23 -5.73 -2.84
N SER A 96 20.11 -7.02 -3.13
CA SER A 96 20.13 -7.56 -4.49
C SER A 96 18.73 -7.60 -5.10
N LEU A 97 18.67 -7.42 -6.43
CA LEU A 97 17.45 -7.43 -7.24
C LEU A 97 17.65 -8.33 -8.46
N ASP A 98 16.60 -9.06 -8.84
CA ASP A 98 16.55 -9.77 -10.12
C ASP A 98 15.67 -8.97 -11.10
N LEU A 99 16.27 -8.43 -12.15
CA LEU A 99 15.69 -7.40 -13.00
C LEU A 99 15.08 -8.02 -14.26
N ALA A 100 14.06 -7.36 -14.81
CA ALA A 100 13.53 -7.76 -16.11
C ALA A 100 14.61 -7.54 -17.18
N ASN A 101 14.71 -8.44 -18.16
CA ASN A 101 15.75 -8.34 -19.21
C ASN A 101 15.82 -6.97 -19.89
N ASN A 102 14.68 -6.34 -20.19
CA ASN A 102 14.61 -5.00 -20.78
C ASN A 102 15.12 -3.90 -19.83
N LEU A 103 14.81 -4.01 -18.54
CA LEU A 103 15.30 -3.08 -17.52
C LEU A 103 16.81 -3.25 -17.32
N PHE A 104 17.28 -4.49 -17.24
CA PHE A 104 18.70 -4.81 -17.09
C PHE A 104 19.52 -4.25 -18.27
N ASP A 105 19.10 -4.50 -19.51
CA ASP A 105 19.77 -3.95 -20.70
C ASP A 105 19.76 -2.41 -20.70
N SER A 106 18.63 -1.80 -20.33
CA SER A 106 18.53 -0.33 -20.24
C SER A 106 19.55 0.27 -19.26
N ILE A 107 19.64 -0.26 -18.04
CA ILE A 107 20.52 0.32 -17.00
C ILE A 107 21.98 -0.12 -17.12
N THR A 108 22.29 -1.20 -17.85
CA THR A 108 23.66 -1.77 -17.95
C THR A 108 24.28 -1.68 -19.35
N GLY A 109 23.49 -1.71 -20.41
CA GLY A 109 23.94 -1.92 -21.80
C GLY A 109 24.46 -3.35 -22.07
N LEU A 110 24.05 -4.31 -21.25
CA LEU A 110 24.43 -5.72 -21.30
C LEU A 110 23.17 -6.60 -21.35
N SER A 111 23.26 -7.76 -22.00
CA SER A 111 22.12 -8.67 -22.18
C SER A 111 21.94 -9.68 -21.05
N TRP A 112 23.03 -10.16 -20.45
CA TRP A 112 23.01 -11.04 -19.28
C TRP A 112 24.36 -10.96 -18.56
N THR A 113 24.35 -10.85 -17.23
CA THR A 113 25.49 -11.08 -16.32
C THR A 113 24.99 -10.84 -14.89
N ASP A 114 25.91 -10.84 -13.93
CA ASP A 114 25.73 -10.33 -12.58
C ASP A 114 26.55 -9.03 -12.44
N VAL A 115 25.92 -7.91 -12.05
CA VAL A 115 26.58 -6.61 -11.85
C VAL A 115 26.31 -6.01 -10.47
N ALA A 116 27.22 -5.17 -9.98
CA ALA A 116 26.93 -4.30 -8.84
C ALA A 116 25.87 -3.25 -9.20
N ILE A 117 24.84 -3.14 -8.37
CA ILE A 117 23.77 -2.14 -8.48
C ILE A 117 23.64 -1.34 -7.19
N GLU A 118 23.03 -0.17 -7.31
CA GLU A 118 22.45 0.54 -6.18
C GLU A 118 21.01 0.95 -6.49
N TRP A 119 20.20 1.09 -5.45
CA TRP A 119 18.81 1.51 -5.60
C TRP A 119 18.24 2.12 -4.32
N SER A 120 17.15 2.87 -4.47
CA SER A 120 16.35 3.41 -3.37
C SER A 120 14.86 3.15 -3.61
N TRP A 121 14.07 3.20 -2.55
CA TRP A 121 12.61 3.24 -2.66
C TRP A 121 12.18 4.58 -3.24
N VAL A 122 11.26 4.56 -4.20
CA VAL A 122 10.69 5.76 -4.82
C VAL A 122 9.19 5.62 -4.98
N ASP A 123 8.54 6.75 -5.18
CA ASP A 123 7.15 6.77 -5.59
C ASP A 123 6.99 6.20 -7.00
N CYS A 124 5.96 5.40 -7.18
CA CYS A 124 5.59 4.86 -8.47
C CYS A 124 5.08 5.99 -9.40
N PRO A 125 5.48 5.98 -10.69
CA PRO A 125 5.05 6.97 -11.68
C PRO A 125 3.63 6.66 -12.17
N VAL A 126 2.64 6.82 -11.29
CA VAL A 126 1.22 6.62 -11.60
C VAL A 126 0.45 7.93 -11.49
N ASP A 127 -0.49 8.14 -12.40
CA ASP A 127 -1.29 9.35 -12.44
C ASP A 127 -2.38 9.34 -11.34
N ASN A 128 -2.50 10.47 -10.62
CA ASN A 128 -3.67 10.87 -9.84
C ASN A 128 -4.22 9.90 -8.79
N ASN A 129 -3.38 9.06 -8.15
CA ASN A 129 -3.82 8.10 -7.12
C ASN A 129 -5.04 7.25 -7.57
N ASN A 130 -5.07 6.89 -8.85
CA ASN A 130 -6.12 6.09 -9.47
C ASN A 130 -5.94 4.60 -9.10
N ILE A 131 -5.99 4.29 -7.80
CA ILE A 131 -5.80 2.95 -7.25
C ILE A 131 -6.91 2.03 -7.71
N ASN A 132 -6.57 1.02 -8.51
CA ASN A 132 -7.50 0.00 -8.95
C ASN A 132 -7.68 -1.06 -7.84
N PHE A 133 -8.91 -1.52 -7.61
CA PHE A 133 -9.18 -2.58 -6.64
C PHE A 133 -9.67 -3.82 -7.37
N CYS A 134 -8.97 -4.93 -7.22
CA CYS A 134 -9.35 -6.21 -7.81
C CYS A 134 -9.86 -7.17 -6.73
N LEU A 135 -10.97 -7.84 -7.04
CA LEU A 135 -11.54 -8.89 -6.18
C LEU A 135 -11.11 -10.26 -6.70
N ASN A 136 -10.72 -11.16 -5.81
CA ASN A 136 -10.32 -12.51 -6.19
C ASN A 136 -11.48 -13.27 -6.88
N LYS A 137 -11.17 -14.14 -7.85
CA LYS A 137 -12.16 -14.86 -8.69
C LYS A 137 -13.17 -15.71 -7.90
N GLY A 138 -12.76 -16.25 -6.76
CA GLY A 138 -13.59 -17.09 -5.88
C GLY A 138 -14.30 -16.34 -4.75
N ALA A 139 -14.34 -15.00 -4.82
CA ALA A 139 -14.95 -14.20 -3.77
C ALA A 139 -16.44 -14.48 -3.59
N ASN A 140 -16.88 -14.48 -2.34
CA ASN A 140 -18.28 -14.50 -1.94
C ASN A 140 -18.43 -13.65 -0.66
N PRO A 141 -19.66 -13.34 -0.21
CA PRO A 141 -19.88 -12.47 0.95
C PRO A 141 -19.22 -12.96 2.26
N SER A 142 -18.90 -14.25 2.38
CA SER A 142 -18.24 -14.84 3.56
C SER A 142 -16.72 -15.01 3.40
N TRP A 143 -16.18 -14.89 2.19
CA TRP A 143 -14.75 -15.00 1.94
C TRP A 143 -14.36 -14.23 0.68
N TYR A 144 -13.59 -13.16 0.86
CA TYR A 144 -13.16 -12.31 -0.24
C TYR A 144 -11.87 -11.56 0.12
N ALA A 145 -10.99 -11.43 -0.85
CA ALA A 145 -9.72 -10.73 -0.71
C ALA A 145 -9.61 -9.65 -1.79
N ILE A 146 -9.18 -8.47 -1.36
CA ILE A 146 -9.02 -7.29 -2.22
C ILE A 146 -7.54 -7.08 -2.48
N GLN A 147 -7.21 -6.78 -3.73
CA GLN A 147 -5.88 -6.40 -4.15
C GLN A 147 -5.90 -4.94 -4.63
N PRO A 148 -5.32 -4.00 -3.87
CA PRO A 148 -5.08 -2.65 -4.34
C PRO A 148 -3.92 -2.65 -5.35
N LEU A 149 -4.09 -2.00 -6.49
CA LEU A 149 -3.10 -1.91 -7.57
C LEU A 149 -2.94 -0.46 -8.02
N HIS A 150 -1.81 -0.18 -8.69
CA HIS A 150 -1.54 1.13 -9.30
C HIS A 150 -1.52 2.28 -8.27
N GLY A 151 -1.12 2.00 -7.03
CA GLY A 151 -0.83 3.02 -6.02
C GLY A 151 0.52 3.67 -6.23
N ARG A 152 0.65 4.92 -5.77
CA ARG A 152 1.92 5.67 -5.77
C ARG A 152 2.96 5.05 -4.84
N GLN A 153 2.51 4.33 -3.82
CA GLN A 153 3.34 3.57 -2.89
C GLN A 153 2.67 2.24 -2.57
N SER A 154 3.43 1.28 -2.03
CA SER A 154 2.84 0.08 -1.44
C SER A 154 2.07 0.42 -0.17
N VAL A 155 1.13 -0.45 0.18
CA VAL A 155 0.29 -0.27 1.37
C VAL A 155 0.97 -0.92 2.57
N ARG A 156 0.90 -0.24 3.71
CA ARG A 156 1.34 -0.76 4.99
C ARG A 156 0.22 -1.51 5.71
N TYR A 157 -0.99 -0.95 5.66
CA TYR A 157 -2.18 -1.58 6.24
C TYR A 157 -3.36 -1.45 5.28
N VAL A 158 -4.22 -2.47 5.29
CA VAL A 158 -5.50 -2.47 4.59
C VAL A 158 -6.59 -2.81 5.59
N LYS A 159 -7.63 -1.98 5.63
CA LYS A 159 -8.91 -2.33 6.26
C LYS A 159 -10.00 -2.40 5.22
N ILE A 160 -10.93 -3.31 5.46
CA ILE A 160 -12.08 -3.55 4.57
C ILE A 160 -13.32 -3.50 5.44
N ASN A 161 -14.21 -2.52 5.22
CA ASN A 161 -15.39 -2.26 6.05
C ASN A 161 -15.07 -2.20 7.55
N GLY A 162 -13.94 -1.59 7.90
CA GLY A 162 -13.43 -1.49 9.28
C GLY A 162 -12.73 -2.74 9.80
N PHE A 163 -12.85 -3.90 9.12
CA PHE A 163 -12.16 -5.12 9.52
C PHE A 163 -10.67 -5.05 9.20
N SER A 164 -9.86 -5.58 10.12
CA SER A 164 -8.46 -5.90 9.83
C SER A 164 -8.38 -6.92 8.69
N THR A 165 -7.23 -6.94 8.01
CA THR A 165 -6.98 -7.90 6.93
C THR A 165 -5.77 -8.75 7.22
N SER A 166 -5.70 -9.89 6.53
CA SER A 166 -4.52 -10.75 6.48
C SER A 166 -4.13 -11.00 5.03
N GLN A 167 -2.83 -11.05 4.75
CA GLN A 167 -2.36 -11.39 3.40
C GLN A 167 -2.70 -12.85 3.06
N VAL A 168 -3.12 -13.09 1.82
CA VAL A 168 -3.37 -14.44 1.31
C VAL A 168 -2.03 -15.06 0.90
N GLY A 169 -1.42 -15.80 1.83
CA GLY A 169 -0.09 -16.37 1.64
C GLY A 169 0.96 -15.29 1.33
N ASP A 170 1.77 -15.54 0.31
CA ASP A 170 2.83 -14.64 -0.17
C ASP A 170 2.32 -13.62 -1.22
N THR A 171 1.00 -13.47 -1.41
CA THR A 171 0.43 -12.61 -2.47
C THR A 171 0.08 -11.20 -1.98
N TYR A 172 -0.13 -10.28 -2.91
CA TYR A 172 -0.64 -8.94 -2.63
C TYR A 172 -2.18 -8.89 -2.59
N PHE A 173 -2.81 -9.90 -2.01
CA PHE A 173 -4.25 -9.94 -1.71
C PHE A 173 -4.47 -9.85 -0.21
N PHE A 174 -5.43 -9.03 0.20
CA PHE A 174 -5.77 -8.78 1.58
C PHE A 174 -7.17 -9.33 1.87
N LEU A 175 -7.24 -10.43 2.62
CA LEU A 175 -8.46 -11.10 3.07
C LEU A 175 -9.06 -10.35 4.25
N ALA A 176 -10.34 -10.00 4.19
CA ALA A 176 -11.04 -9.39 5.30
C ALA A 176 -11.30 -10.39 6.44
N ASN A 177 -10.92 -10.03 7.67
CA ASN A 177 -11.22 -10.81 8.87
C ASN A 177 -12.58 -10.41 9.44
N ALA A 178 -13.65 -10.76 8.72
CA ALA A 178 -15.03 -10.34 9.04
C ALA A 178 -15.71 -11.13 10.17
N ASN A 179 -15.01 -12.06 10.84
CA ASN A 179 -15.54 -12.87 11.95
C ASN A 179 -16.90 -13.55 11.64
N GLY A 180 -17.10 -13.99 10.40
CA GLY A 180 -18.35 -14.63 9.94
C GLY A 180 -19.44 -13.66 9.48
N GLN A 181 -19.22 -12.34 9.57
CA GLN A 181 -20.13 -11.35 9.00
C GLN A 181 -20.07 -11.39 7.47
N GLN A 182 -21.23 -11.39 6.84
CA GLN A 182 -21.33 -11.25 5.40
C GLN A 182 -21.17 -9.78 5.01
N VAL A 183 -20.34 -9.53 4.01
CA VAL A 183 -20.07 -8.18 3.53
C VAL A 183 -20.65 -7.99 2.12
N PRO A 184 -21.59 -7.05 1.93
CA PRO A 184 -22.09 -6.71 0.60
C PRO A 184 -20.95 -6.16 -0.29
N LEU A 185 -20.81 -6.73 -1.48
CA LEU A 185 -19.73 -6.37 -2.41
C LEU A 185 -20.05 -5.13 -3.28
N ASN A 186 -21.29 -4.65 -3.25
CA ASN A 186 -21.75 -3.49 -4.03
C ASN A 186 -21.42 -2.13 -3.39
N ASN A 187 -20.97 -2.11 -2.14
CA ASN A 187 -20.53 -0.90 -1.45
C ASN A 187 -19.49 -1.23 -0.36
N VAL A 188 -18.27 -1.52 -0.81
CA VAL A 188 -17.15 -1.87 0.08
C VAL A 188 -16.30 -0.63 0.36
N LYS A 189 -16.17 -0.29 1.64
CA LYS A 189 -15.20 0.69 2.14
C LYS A 189 -13.82 0.02 2.23
N VAL A 190 -12.85 0.55 1.51
CA VAL A 190 -11.44 0.13 1.60
C VAL A 190 -10.62 1.29 2.12
N GLU A 191 -9.87 1.05 3.20
CA GLU A 191 -8.98 2.02 3.81
C GLU A 191 -7.54 1.52 3.65
N LEU A 192 -6.72 2.30 2.95
CA LEU A 192 -5.31 2.02 2.72
C LEU A 192 -4.49 2.99 3.56
N THR A 193 -3.61 2.46 4.41
CA THR A 193 -2.56 3.25 5.07
C THR A 193 -1.25 2.98 4.35
N PHE A 194 -0.59 4.03 3.86
CA PHE A 194 0.69 3.93 3.18
C PHE A 194 1.87 4.00 4.16
N TRP A 195 3.09 3.84 3.66
CA TRP A 195 4.30 3.84 4.48
C TRP A 195 4.67 5.21 5.04
N ASP A 196 4.22 6.28 4.40
CA ASP A 196 4.28 7.66 4.91
C ASP A 196 3.16 8.00 5.91
N TRP A 197 2.34 7.01 6.29
CA TRP A 197 1.17 7.13 7.17
C TRP A 197 -0.02 7.90 6.61
N SER A 198 0.02 8.34 5.36
CA SER A 198 -1.16 8.86 4.69
C SER A 198 -2.24 7.77 4.59
N VAL A 199 -3.50 8.19 4.63
CA VAL A 199 -4.65 7.30 4.56
C VAL A 199 -5.54 7.69 3.39
N LEU A 200 -5.85 6.70 2.55
CA LEU A 200 -6.84 6.81 1.49
C LEU A 200 -8.04 5.93 1.82
N THR A 201 -9.22 6.53 1.80
CA THR A 201 -10.49 5.79 1.92
C THR A 201 -11.23 5.82 0.59
N LYS A 202 -11.66 4.65 0.11
CA LYS A 202 -12.45 4.49 -1.12
C LYS A 202 -13.69 3.65 -0.87
N TYR A 203 -14.79 4.03 -1.51
CA TYR A 203 -15.97 3.18 -1.62
C TYR A 203 -16.05 2.60 -3.03
N VAL A 204 -16.10 1.28 -3.12
CA VAL A 204 -16.05 0.55 -4.39
C VAL A 204 -17.15 -0.51 -4.50
N SER A 205 -17.61 -0.73 -5.72
CA SER A 205 -18.45 -1.89 -6.06
C SER A 205 -17.56 -2.92 -6.74
N LEU A 206 -17.59 -4.17 -6.25
CA LEU A 206 -16.70 -5.22 -6.68
C LEU A 206 -17.49 -6.45 -7.14
N GLN A 207 -16.96 -7.11 -8.17
CA GLN A 207 -17.47 -8.38 -8.67
C GLN A 207 -16.36 -9.43 -8.64
N PRO A 208 -16.66 -10.70 -8.30
CA PRO A 208 -15.64 -11.74 -8.24
C PRO A 208 -14.82 -11.83 -9.52
N GLY A 209 -13.49 -11.73 -9.39
CA GLY A 209 -12.55 -11.82 -10.50
C GLY A 209 -12.45 -10.56 -11.37
N GLN A 210 -13.11 -9.46 -10.98
CA GLN A 210 -13.08 -8.19 -11.69
C GLN A 210 -12.30 -7.14 -10.90
N CYS A 211 -11.86 -6.11 -11.62
CA CYS A 211 -11.23 -4.93 -11.06
C CYS A 211 -12.09 -3.69 -11.32
N THR A 212 -11.97 -2.67 -10.48
CA THR A 212 -12.73 -1.42 -10.64
C THR A 212 -12.30 -0.58 -11.85
N ASN A 213 -11.14 -0.85 -12.44
CA ASN A 213 -10.54 -0.09 -13.54
C ASN A 213 -10.45 1.42 -13.26
N GLY A 214 -10.22 1.79 -12.00
CA GLY A 214 -10.15 3.20 -11.61
C GLY A 214 -11.51 3.84 -11.27
N GLN A 215 -12.60 3.06 -11.23
CA GLN A 215 -13.94 3.58 -10.90
C GLN A 215 -14.25 3.41 -9.41
N TRP A 216 -14.73 4.46 -8.76
CA TRP A 216 -15.15 4.46 -7.36
C TRP A 216 -16.49 5.17 -7.20
N LEU A 217 -17.19 4.81 -6.13
CA LEU A 217 -18.41 5.49 -5.71
C LEU A 217 -18.05 6.81 -5.02
N GLN A 218 -17.06 6.78 -4.12
CA GLN A 218 -16.59 7.93 -3.32
C GLN A 218 -15.12 7.77 -2.93
N SER A 219 -14.45 8.88 -2.61
CA SER A 219 -13.04 8.92 -2.22
C SER A 219 -12.80 10.01 -1.18
N PHE A 220 -11.97 9.73 -0.19
CA PHE A 220 -11.53 10.67 0.84
C PHE A 220 -10.03 10.52 1.08
N THR A 221 -9.33 11.63 1.24
CA THR A 221 -7.90 11.66 1.55
C THR A 221 -7.68 12.51 2.77
N ASN A 222 -7.12 11.94 3.83
CA ASN A 222 -6.75 12.74 4.98
C ASN A 222 -5.42 13.45 4.72
N THR A 223 -5.46 14.51 3.91
CA THR A 223 -4.66 15.72 4.10
C THR A 223 -5.62 16.70 4.77
N ASP A 224 -5.24 17.26 5.92
CA ASP A 224 -5.99 18.08 6.91
C ASP A 224 -7.35 18.76 6.54
N GLU A 225 -7.68 19.02 5.27
CA GLU A 225 -8.94 19.60 4.78
C GLU A 225 -10.18 18.67 4.87
N ASP A 226 -10.04 17.35 4.76
CA ASP A 226 -11.22 16.44 4.68
C ASP A 226 -11.81 16.01 6.04
N LEU A 227 -11.08 16.23 7.15
CA LEU A 227 -11.59 15.95 8.51
C LEU A 227 -12.73 16.91 8.88
N GLU A 228 -12.75 18.13 8.33
CA GLU A 228 -13.80 19.12 8.55
C GLU A 228 -15.11 18.75 7.82
N LEU A 229 -15.03 18.15 6.62
CA LEU A 229 -16.20 17.70 5.85
C LEU A 229 -16.84 16.44 6.43
N ALA A 230 -16.05 15.53 7.00
CA ALA A 230 -16.58 14.35 7.69
C ALA A 230 -17.28 14.69 9.02
N GLN A 231 -16.92 15.82 9.64
CA GLN A 231 -17.60 16.35 10.83
C GLN A 231 -18.86 17.16 10.49
N ASN A 232 -18.92 17.77 9.31
CA ASN A 232 -20.07 18.56 8.83
C ASN A 232 -21.08 17.79 7.97
N ALA A 233 -20.81 16.53 7.63
CA ALA A 233 -21.81 15.66 6.99
C ALA A 233 -22.88 15.26 8.01
N THR A 234 -23.97 16.03 8.05
CA THR A 234 -25.16 15.77 8.86
C THR A 234 -25.65 14.34 8.61
N GLU A 235 -25.80 13.56 9.68
CA GLU A 235 -26.41 12.23 9.64
C GLU A 235 -27.79 12.28 8.93
N PRO A 236 -28.17 11.26 8.13
CA PRO A 236 -29.52 11.18 7.62
C PRO A 236 -30.47 10.93 8.80
N LEU A 237 -31.40 11.87 8.99
CA LEU A 237 -32.49 11.82 9.97
C LEU A 237 -33.31 10.53 9.77
N PHE A 238 -33.06 9.52 10.61
CA PHE A 238 -34.03 8.46 10.85
C PHE A 238 -35.07 8.97 11.85
N ASN A 239 -36.16 9.50 11.32
CA ASN A 239 -37.42 9.60 12.05
C ASN A 239 -38.08 8.22 12.07
N ASP A 240 -38.35 7.68 13.26
CA ASP A 240 -39.59 6.94 13.51
C ASP A 240 -39.96 7.01 15.01
N PRO A 241 -41.25 7.05 15.38
CA PRO A 241 -41.68 7.44 16.71
C PRO A 241 -42.01 6.26 17.63
N THR A 242 -41.77 6.51 18.93
CA THR A 242 -42.47 5.95 20.13
C THR A 242 -42.27 4.48 20.53
N PRO A 243 -42.54 4.07 21.80
CA PRO A 243 -42.88 4.85 23.01
C PRO A 243 -41.99 4.57 24.24
N ALA A 244 -42.11 5.47 25.21
CA ALA A 244 -41.42 5.47 26.50
C ALA A 244 -41.63 4.19 27.32
N VAL A 245 -40.52 3.63 27.83
CA VAL A 245 -40.52 2.66 28.92
C VAL A 245 -40.10 3.39 30.19
N THR A 246 -41.05 3.55 31.11
CA THR A 246 -40.82 4.06 32.47
C THR A 246 -40.11 2.99 33.30
N THR A 247 -38.95 3.35 33.86
CA THR A 247 -38.24 2.56 34.86
C THR A 247 -38.55 3.11 36.26
N PRO A 248 -38.92 2.26 37.26
CA PRO A 248 -39.06 2.71 38.63
C PRO A 248 -37.69 2.78 39.34
N SER A 249 -37.56 3.80 40.18
CA SER A 249 -36.41 4.14 41.03
C SER A 249 -36.06 3.04 42.06
N PRO A 250 -34.78 2.76 42.35
CA PRO A 250 -34.41 1.84 43.42
C PRO A 250 -34.45 2.51 44.80
N ALA A 251 -35.04 1.81 45.77
CA ALA A 251 -35.09 2.18 47.19
C ALA A 251 -33.72 2.01 47.90
N PRO A 252 -33.45 2.71 49.02
CA PRO A 252 -32.15 2.66 49.69
C PRO A 252 -31.95 1.39 50.52
N LEU A 253 -30.71 0.86 50.52
CA LEU A 253 -30.27 -0.26 51.35
C LEU A 253 -30.26 0.12 52.85
N ASN A 254 -30.97 -0.67 53.66
CA ASN A 254 -30.77 -0.71 55.11
C ASN A 254 -29.59 -1.62 55.46
N LYS A 255 -28.69 -1.12 56.32
CA LYS A 255 -27.69 -1.91 57.03
C LYS A 255 -28.40 -2.87 58.00
N ILE A 256 -28.04 -4.15 57.96
CA ILE A 256 -28.29 -5.07 59.06
C ILE A 256 -26.92 -5.55 59.56
N ASP A 257 -26.74 -5.31 60.84
CA ASP A 257 -25.62 -5.65 61.70
C ASP A 257 -25.78 -7.07 62.28
N ASN A 258 -24.72 -7.54 62.94
CA ASN A 258 -24.54 -8.76 63.76
C ASN A 258 -23.77 -9.89 63.07
N GLN A 259 -22.55 -10.26 63.50
CA GLN A 259 -22.12 -10.75 64.83
C GLN A 259 -22.77 -12.10 65.20
N VAL A 260 -21.90 -13.13 65.18
CA VAL A 260 -21.93 -14.44 65.86
C VAL A 260 -23.08 -15.39 65.53
#